data_AF-A0A8B9FV28-F1
#
_entry.id   AF-A0A8B9FV28-F1
#
_cell.length_a   1.000
_cell.length_b   1.000
_cell.length_c   1.000
_cell.angle_alpha   90.00
_cell.angle_beta   90.00
_cell.angle_gamma   90.00
#
_symmetry.space_group_name_H-M   'P 1'
#
loop_
_entity.id
_entity.type
_entity.pdbx_description
1 polymer ?
#
loop_
_entity_poly.entity_id
_entity_poly.type
_entity_poly.pdbx_seq_one_letter_code
_entity_poly.pdbx_strand_id
1 'polypeptide(L)'
;DTGIQVPQELEKGPSAFIPLQEVRGWGCSLRQLLIEAFVSAGRVDNITMVMGLHPQYLSSFWKTQCLLLRMDGPLPYHKRHYIAIMAAARHQCSYLVGLHMGEFLQVGGNPAWLQGLHCAPPKLRNLNEINKLLAHRPWLITKEHIEALLKTGENSWSLAELVQALVLLTHYHSLASFVFGCGINPEEDQDGGQGCWPLPTHSDSSPVFEDSMGGSGVKEGALPCREVEVLMERMKLLRESQQEEEGVTQEEMETRFEMEKTESLLVAPSDLVDHSLQSNVLCFVEDPEFGYKDFTRRGEQAPPTFRAQDYTWEDHGYSLINRLYPDVGQLLDEKFQVVYNLTYNTIAMHCGVDTSMLRRAIWNYVHCVFGIRYDDYDYGEVNQLLERNLKVYIKTVACYPEKTTKRVYTQFWRHFKHSEKVHINLLLLEARMQAALLYALRAVTRYMT
;
A
#
# COMPACT_ATOMS: atom_id res chain seq x y z
N ASP A 1 31.71 -31.62 -24.81
CA ASP A 1 31.12 -31.55 -23.46
C ASP A 1 31.57 -30.30 -22.73
N THR A 2 31.02 -29.15 -23.10
CA THR A 2 31.17 -27.89 -22.35
C THR A 2 29.85 -27.67 -21.63
N GLY A 3 29.82 -28.06 -20.36
CA GLY A 3 28.66 -27.93 -19.48
C GLY A 3 28.21 -26.49 -19.40
N ILE A 4 27.03 -26.23 -19.94
CA ILE A 4 26.26 -25.02 -19.67
C ILE A 4 25.91 -25.09 -18.18
N GLN A 5 26.52 -24.21 -17.38
CA GLN A 5 26.06 -24.00 -16.01
C GLN A 5 24.62 -23.49 -16.08
N VAL A 6 23.69 -24.36 -15.68
CA VAL A 6 22.32 -23.98 -15.37
C VAL A 6 22.40 -22.92 -14.26
N PRO A 7 21.69 -21.78 -14.38
CA PRO A 7 21.63 -20.80 -13.31
C PRO A 7 21.22 -21.48 -12.01
N GLN A 8 22.00 -21.23 -10.96
CA GLN A 8 21.79 -21.73 -9.61
C GLN A 8 20.34 -21.48 -9.20
N GLU A 9 19.67 -22.47 -8.59
CA GLU A 9 18.30 -22.33 -8.10
C GLU A 9 18.17 -21.05 -7.24
N LEU A 10 17.21 -20.18 -7.56
CA LEU A 10 16.89 -18.98 -6.78
C LEU A 10 16.80 -19.32 -5.27
N GLU A 11 17.86 -19.06 -4.50
CA GLU A 11 17.89 -19.33 -3.05
C GLU A 11 16.94 -18.38 -2.30
N LYS A 12 16.63 -17.21 -2.87
CA LYS A 12 15.70 -16.22 -2.30
C LYS A 12 14.49 -16.02 -3.22
N GLY A 13 13.30 -16.34 -2.73
CA GLY A 13 12.05 -16.07 -3.45
C GLY A 13 11.69 -14.57 -3.50
N PRO A 14 10.60 -14.19 -4.19
CA PRO A 14 10.22 -12.77 -4.35
C PRO A 14 9.74 -12.09 -3.05
N SER A 15 9.49 -12.86 -1.99
CA SER A 15 9.05 -12.40 -0.68
C SER A 15 9.78 -13.13 0.44
N ALA A 16 10.14 -12.42 1.52
CA ALA A 16 10.63 -12.99 2.77
C ALA A 16 9.52 -13.62 3.64
N PHE A 17 8.26 -13.28 3.36
CA PHE A 17 7.09 -13.70 4.15
C PHE A 17 6.38 -14.90 3.53
N ILE A 18 6.39 -15.00 2.20
CA ILE A 18 5.64 -16.01 1.44
C ILE A 18 6.61 -17.08 0.92
N PRO A 19 6.36 -18.38 1.18
CA PRO A 19 7.18 -19.45 0.64
C PRO A 19 7.20 -19.44 -0.90
N LEU A 20 8.36 -19.68 -1.49
CA LEU A 20 8.57 -19.66 -2.96
C LEU A 20 7.62 -20.59 -3.73
N GLN A 21 7.27 -21.73 -3.12
CA GLN A 21 6.37 -22.73 -3.72
C GLN A 21 4.96 -22.18 -3.94
N GLU A 22 4.46 -21.33 -3.04
CA GLU A 22 3.14 -20.72 -3.16
C GLU A 22 3.09 -19.62 -4.21
N VAL A 23 4.22 -18.98 -4.49
CA VAL A 23 4.32 -17.96 -5.53
C VAL A 23 4.43 -18.57 -6.91
N ARG A 24 4.79 -19.85 -7.09
CA ARG A 24 5.05 -20.48 -8.42
C ARG A 24 3.83 -21.16 -9.09
N GLY A 25 2.69 -21.26 -8.41
CA GLY A 25 1.51 -21.99 -8.90
C GLY A 25 0.71 -21.26 -10.00
N TRP A 26 1.30 -21.04 -11.18
CA TRP A 26 0.74 -20.14 -12.20
C TRP A 26 -0.13 -20.83 -13.26
N GLY A 27 -1.31 -20.25 -13.54
CA GLY A 27 -2.15 -20.60 -14.68
C GLY A 27 -1.72 -19.92 -16.00
N CYS A 28 -2.27 -20.38 -17.13
CA CYS A 28 -1.88 -19.88 -18.47
C CYS A 28 -2.09 -18.37 -18.69
N SER A 29 -3.15 -17.78 -18.11
CA SER A 29 -3.43 -16.33 -18.23
C SER A 29 -2.38 -15.47 -17.53
N LEU A 30 -1.91 -15.88 -16.35
CA LEU A 30 -0.84 -15.18 -15.64
C LEU A 30 0.49 -15.29 -16.40
N ARG A 31 0.78 -16.45 -16.99
CA ARG A 31 1.97 -16.64 -17.82
C ARG A 31 2.04 -15.63 -18.97
N GLN A 32 0.91 -15.34 -19.61
CA GLN A 32 0.85 -14.33 -20.67
C GLN A 32 1.12 -12.92 -20.15
N LEU A 33 0.50 -12.52 -19.02
CA LEU A 33 0.75 -11.21 -18.39
C LEU A 33 2.22 -11.04 -17.98
N LEU A 34 2.83 -12.09 -17.44
CA LEU A 34 4.25 -12.06 -17.06
C LEU A 34 5.17 -11.99 -18.28
N ILE A 35 4.81 -12.63 -19.39
CA ILE A 35 5.53 -12.48 -20.66
C ILE A 35 5.40 -11.04 -21.17
N GLU A 36 4.21 -10.44 -21.14
CA GLU A 36 4.00 -9.05 -21.54
C GLU A 36 4.81 -8.07 -20.67
N ALA A 37 4.82 -8.30 -19.34
CA ALA A 37 5.62 -7.54 -18.40
C ALA A 37 7.13 -7.67 -18.71
N PHE A 38 7.61 -8.90 -18.93
CA PHE A 38 8.99 -9.18 -19.31
C PHE A 38 9.39 -8.51 -20.63
N VAL A 39 8.56 -8.61 -21.66
CA VAL A 39 8.82 -8.02 -22.99
C VAL A 39 8.90 -6.48 -22.90
N SER A 40 8.06 -5.87 -22.06
CA SER A 40 8.01 -4.40 -21.94
C SER A 40 9.10 -3.83 -21.02
N ALA A 41 9.46 -4.53 -19.95
CA ALA A 41 10.39 -4.05 -18.92
C ALA A 41 11.77 -4.72 -18.95
N GLY A 42 11.97 -5.74 -19.80
CA GLY A 42 13.18 -6.55 -19.85
C GLY A 42 13.34 -7.55 -18.68
N ARG A 43 12.51 -7.44 -17.64
CA ARG A 43 12.50 -8.31 -16.46
C ARG A 43 11.13 -8.28 -15.76
N VAL A 44 10.83 -9.31 -14.98
CA VAL A 44 9.66 -9.35 -14.09
C VAL A 44 10.17 -9.10 -12.67
N ASP A 45 9.78 -7.99 -12.07
CA ASP A 45 10.20 -7.63 -10.72
C ASP A 45 9.44 -8.42 -9.64
N ASN A 46 9.97 -8.44 -8.42
CA ASN A 46 9.40 -9.20 -7.31
C ASN A 46 7.99 -8.72 -6.90
N ILE A 47 7.67 -7.44 -7.10
CA ILE A 47 6.31 -6.91 -6.90
C ILE A 47 5.33 -7.61 -7.86
N THR A 48 5.66 -7.64 -9.15
CA THR A 48 4.86 -8.26 -10.21
C THR A 48 4.66 -9.75 -9.94
N MET A 49 5.71 -10.43 -9.48
CA MET A 49 5.65 -11.85 -9.09
C MET A 49 4.63 -12.12 -7.98
N VAL A 50 4.61 -11.29 -6.93
CA VAL A 50 3.68 -11.47 -5.80
C VAL A 50 2.26 -11.01 -6.15
N MET A 51 2.11 -9.89 -6.88
CA MET A 51 0.81 -9.46 -7.40
C MET A 51 0.21 -10.48 -8.37
N GLY A 52 1.05 -11.30 -9.02
CA GLY A 52 0.64 -12.40 -9.88
C GLY A 52 -0.27 -13.43 -9.21
N LEU A 53 -0.30 -13.52 -7.87
CA LEU A 53 -1.28 -14.33 -7.15
C LEU A 53 -2.74 -13.89 -7.43
N HIS A 54 -2.93 -12.65 -7.91
CA HIS A 54 -4.23 -12.09 -8.31
C HIS A 54 -4.16 -11.48 -9.72
N PRO A 55 -4.20 -12.31 -10.78
CA PRO A 55 -3.98 -11.84 -12.17
C PRO A 55 -4.96 -10.76 -12.64
N GLN A 56 -6.21 -10.81 -12.17
CA GLN A 56 -7.23 -9.80 -12.48
C GLN A 56 -6.80 -8.42 -12.00
N TYR A 57 -6.27 -8.32 -10.78
CA TYR A 57 -5.74 -7.09 -10.24
C TYR A 57 -4.42 -6.69 -10.93
N LEU A 58 -3.50 -7.64 -11.13
CA LEU A 58 -2.21 -7.38 -11.78
C LEU A 58 -2.39 -6.71 -13.16
N SER A 59 -3.36 -7.15 -13.95
CA SER A 59 -3.69 -6.53 -15.24
C SER A 59 -4.03 -5.04 -15.11
N SER A 60 -4.94 -4.68 -14.18
CA SER A 60 -5.32 -3.27 -13.96
C SER A 60 -4.18 -2.43 -13.38
N PHE A 61 -3.39 -3.02 -12.47
CA PHE A 61 -2.19 -2.41 -11.91
C PHE A 61 -1.16 -2.09 -12.99
N TRP A 62 -0.87 -3.05 -13.86
CA TRP A 62 0.12 -2.90 -14.93
C TRP A 62 -0.27 -1.82 -15.94
N LYS A 63 -1.54 -1.79 -16.38
CA LYS A 63 -2.07 -0.72 -17.24
C LYS A 63 -1.86 0.66 -16.62
N THR A 64 -2.21 0.80 -15.34
CA THR A 64 -2.02 2.05 -14.60
C THR A 64 -0.55 2.44 -14.53
N GLN A 65 0.35 1.51 -14.20
CA GLN A 65 1.77 1.79 -14.08
C GLN A 65 2.41 2.18 -15.43
N CYS A 66 2.02 1.51 -16.52
CA CYS A 66 2.45 1.86 -17.87
C CYS A 66 2.03 3.29 -18.23
N LEU A 67 0.77 3.68 -17.97
CA LEU A 67 0.32 5.05 -18.21
C LEU A 67 1.13 6.07 -17.39
N LEU A 68 1.30 5.80 -16.10
CA LEU A 68 1.99 6.73 -15.19
C LEU A 68 3.45 6.94 -15.57
N LEU A 69 4.19 5.90 -15.97
CA LEU A 69 5.64 5.98 -16.12
C LEU A 69 6.15 5.96 -17.57
N ARG A 70 5.40 5.36 -18.50
CA ARG A 70 5.91 5.05 -19.86
C ARG A 70 5.14 5.75 -20.98
N MET A 71 3.89 6.15 -20.74
CA MET A 71 3.09 6.85 -21.74
C MET A 71 3.25 8.38 -21.67
N ASP A 72 2.91 9.06 -22.76
CA ASP A 72 2.87 10.52 -22.79
C ASP A 72 1.92 11.09 -21.71
N GLY A 73 2.26 12.26 -21.19
CA GLY A 73 1.51 12.89 -20.11
C GLY A 73 2.12 14.23 -19.69
N PRO A 74 1.49 14.95 -18.75
CA PRO A 74 1.86 16.33 -18.40
C PRO A 74 3.34 16.52 -17.98
N LEU A 75 3.91 15.55 -17.30
CA LEU A 75 5.29 15.58 -16.80
C LEU A 75 6.25 14.77 -17.69
N PRO A 76 7.51 15.22 -17.86
CA PRO A 76 8.58 14.41 -18.45
C PRO A 76 8.91 13.16 -17.60
N TYR A 77 9.30 12.06 -18.26
CA TYR A 77 9.58 10.76 -17.60
C TYR A 77 10.54 10.84 -16.41
N HIS A 78 11.68 11.52 -16.57
CA HIS A 78 12.65 11.67 -15.48
C HIS A 78 12.05 12.36 -14.25
N LYS A 79 11.15 13.35 -14.43
CA LYS A 79 10.48 13.98 -13.28
C LYS A 79 9.51 13.01 -12.61
N ARG A 80 8.82 12.15 -13.37
CA ARG A 80 7.90 11.15 -12.83
C ARG A 80 8.62 10.14 -11.94
N HIS A 81 9.76 9.61 -12.41
CA HIS A 81 10.59 8.72 -11.60
C HIS A 81 11.18 9.42 -10.38
N TYR A 82 11.60 10.69 -10.49
CA TYR A 82 12.08 11.43 -9.33
C TYR A 82 10.97 11.68 -8.28
N ILE A 83 9.73 11.95 -8.71
CA ILE A 83 8.57 12.04 -7.82
C ILE A 83 8.30 10.69 -7.14
N ALA A 84 8.45 9.58 -7.87
CA ALA A 84 8.35 8.24 -7.30
C ALA A 84 9.40 7.98 -6.21
N ILE A 85 10.65 8.41 -6.42
CA ILE A 85 11.72 8.37 -5.41
C ILE A 85 11.31 9.17 -4.16
N MET A 86 10.86 10.42 -4.34
CA MET A 86 10.43 11.28 -3.23
C MET A 86 9.27 10.67 -2.44
N ALA A 87 8.33 10.02 -3.12
CA ALA A 87 7.19 9.35 -2.48
C ALA A 87 7.64 8.12 -1.68
N ALA A 88 8.39 7.21 -2.29
CA ALA A 88 8.88 5.99 -1.66
C ALA A 88 9.79 6.28 -0.45
N ALA A 89 10.58 7.34 -0.52
CA ALA A 89 11.47 7.76 0.56
C ALA A 89 10.73 8.18 1.84
N ARG A 90 9.46 8.63 1.76
CA ARG A 90 8.64 8.93 2.96
C ARG A 90 8.45 7.73 3.89
N HIS A 91 8.51 6.52 3.34
CA HIS A 91 8.41 5.26 4.09
C HIS A 91 9.74 4.51 4.14
N GLN A 92 10.84 5.19 3.81
CA GLN A 92 12.17 4.58 3.78
C GLN A 92 12.24 3.32 2.89
N CYS A 93 11.41 3.26 1.84
CA CYS A 93 11.28 2.09 0.99
C CYS A 93 12.46 1.99 0.00
N SER A 94 13.57 1.41 0.44
CA SER A 94 14.79 1.26 -0.36
C SER A 94 14.58 0.51 -1.67
N TYR A 95 13.69 -0.50 -1.69
CA TYR A 95 13.32 -1.23 -2.89
C TYR A 95 12.82 -0.31 -4.01
N LEU A 96 11.81 0.52 -3.71
CA LEU A 96 11.20 1.43 -4.70
C LEU A 96 12.12 2.61 -5.04
N VAL A 97 12.86 3.12 -4.06
CA VAL A 97 13.86 4.16 -4.29
C VAL A 97 14.93 3.66 -5.25
N GLY A 98 15.52 2.48 -4.99
CA GLY A 98 16.54 1.87 -5.85
C GLY A 98 16.01 1.58 -7.26
N LEU A 99 14.79 1.02 -7.36
CA LEU A 99 14.12 0.77 -8.64
C LEU A 99 14.01 2.07 -9.46
N HIS A 100 13.46 3.14 -8.88
CA HIS A 100 13.27 4.39 -9.60
C HIS A 100 14.52 5.23 -9.79
N MET A 101 15.56 5.06 -8.97
CA MET A 101 16.88 5.63 -9.27
C MET A 101 17.45 5.02 -10.56
N GLY A 102 17.33 3.71 -10.74
CA GLY A 102 17.73 3.03 -11.98
C GLY A 102 16.94 3.55 -13.19
N GLU A 103 15.61 3.54 -13.12
CA GLU A 103 14.74 4.01 -14.20
C GLU A 103 14.96 5.51 -14.51
N PHE A 104 15.14 6.35 -13.48
CA PHE A 104 15.43 7.78 -13.63
C PHE A 104 16.68 8.01 -14.48
N LEU A 105 17.76 7.26 -14.23
CA LEU A 105 18.99 7.34 -15.02
C LEU A 105 18.81 6.81 -16.44
N GLN A 106 18.07 5.71 -16.61
CA GLN A 106 17.79 5.13 -17.92
C GLN A 106 17.02 6.09 -18.85
N VAL A 107 16.08 6.86 -18.30
CA VAL A 107 15.33 7.88 -19.08
C VAL A 107 16.07 9.22 -19.22
N GLY A 108 17.38 9.27 -18.91
CA GLY A 108 18.23 10.45 -19.08
C GLY A 108 18.09 11.51 -17.98
N GLY A 109 17.66 11.12 -16.78
CA GLY A 109 17.62 12.01 -15.61
C GLY A 109 19.01 12.47 -15.19
N ASN A 110 19.12 13.71 -14.69
CA ASN A 110 20.39 14.27 -14.24
C ASN A 110 20.89 13.56 -12.95
N PRO A 111 22.03 12.84 -12.98
CA PRO A 111 22.53 12.12 -11.81
C PRO A 111 22.78 13.00 -10.58
N ALA A 112 23.01 14.30 -10.76
CA ALA A 112 23.21 15.22 -9.65
C ALA A 112 21.98 15.28 -8.72
N TRP A 113 20.77 15.05 -9.22
CA TRP A 113 19.56 15.05 -8.38
C TRP A 113 19.56 13.89 -7.37
N LEU A 114 20.26 12.79 -7.69
CA LEU A 114 20.35 11.62 -6.81
C LEU A 114 21.26 11.83 -5.59
N GLN A 115 21.95 12.97 -5.49
CA GLN A 115 22.68 13.37 -4.29
C GLN A 115 21.75 13.85 -3.16
N GLY A 116 20.49 14.14 -3.49
CA GLY A 116 19.44 14.46 -2.52
C GLY A 116 18.50 15.55 -3.03
N LEU A 117 17.41 15.76 -2.28
CA LEU A 117 16.35 16.70 -2.61
C LEU A 117 16.85 18.12 -2.86
N HIS A 118 17.88 18.55 -2.11
CA HIS A 118 18.50 19.86 -2.25
C HIS A 118 19.12 20.11 -3.63
N CYS A 119 19.49 19.06 -4.37
CA CYS A 119 20.03 19.13 -5.73
C CYS A 119 18.94 19.12 -6.82
N ALA A 120 17.68 18.87 -6.47
CA ALA A 120 16.58 18.86 -7.42
C ALA A 120 16.08 20.28 -7.76
N PRO A 121 15.44 20.48 -8.93
CA PRO A 121 14.85 21.77 -9.30
C PRO A 121 13.87 22.28 -8.24
N PRO A 122 13.79 23.59 -8.00
CA PRO A 122 12.86 24.17 -7.03
C PRO A 122 11.41 23.72 -7.25
N LYS A 123 10.96 23.61 -8.51
CA LYS A 123 9.62 23.07 -8.85
C LYS A 123 9.34 21.72 -8.19
N LEU A 124 10.29 20.78 -8.19
CA LEU A 124 10.13 19.47 -7.54
C LEU A 124 10.25 19.55 -6.03
N ARG A 125 11.18 20.37 -5.50
CA ARG A 125 11.33 20.58 -4.05
C ARG A 125 10.06 21.14 -3.40
N ASN A 126 9.35 22.05 -4.09
CA ASN A 126 8.09 22.61 -3.61
C ASN A 126 7.01 21.55 -3.36
N LEU A 127 7.12 20.37 -3.98
CA LEU A 127 6.19 19.25 -3.80
C LEU A 127 6.39 18.52 -2.45
N ASN A 128 7.46 18.82 -1.71
CA ASN A 128 7.79 18.11 -0.47
C ASN A 128 6.69 18.23 0.59
N GLU A 129 6.10 19.42 0.78
CA GLU A 129 5.08 19.61 1.82
C GLU A 129 3.85 18.73 1.55
N ILE A 130 3.32 18.76 0.32
CA ILE A 130 2.16 17.93 -0.02
C ILE A 130 2.49 16.44 -0.05
N ASN A 131 3.72 16.05 -0.45
CA ASN A 131 4.19 14.66 -0.39
C ASN A 131 4.16 14.12 1.06
N LYS A 132 4.70 14.89 2.01
CA LYS A 132 4.70 14.57 3.44
C LYS A 132 3.28 14.42 3.98
N LEU A 133 2.38 15.34 3.64
CA LEU A 133 0.99 15.28 4.09
C LEU A 133 0.25 14.08 3.49
N LEU A 134 0.34 13.85 2.18
CA LEU A 134 -0.27 12.69 1.51
C LEU A 134 0.16 11.35 2.12
N ALA A 135 1.45 11.21 2.42
CA ALA A 135 2.00 9.96 2.95
C ALA A 135 1.45 9.63 4.35
N HIS A 136 1.30 10.64 5.22
CA HIS A 136 1.14 10.41 6.65
C HIS A 136 -0.11 11.01 7.28
N ARG A 137 -0.57 12.18 6.81
CA ARG A 137 -1.70 12.93 7.39
C ARG A 137 -2.49 13.67 6.29
N PRO A 138 -3.12 12.95 5.34
CA PRO A 138 -3.73 13.57 4.16
C PRO A 138 -4.88 14.52 4.50
N TRP A 139 -5.53 14.34 5.67
CA TRP A 139 -6.58 15.22 6.16
C TRP A 139 -6.14 16.66 6.47
N LEU A 140 -4.83 16.91 6.60
CA LEU A 140 -4.28 18.26 6.81
C LEU A 140 -4.10 19.03 5.49
N ILE A 141 -4.34 18.41 4.33
CA ILE A 141 -4.23 19.09 3.04
C ILE A 141 -5.37 20.10 2.91
N THR A 142 -4.99 21.34 2.60
CA THR A 142 -5.90 22.48 2.43
C THR A 142 -5.69 23.14 1.07
N LYS A 143 -6.60 24.05 0.68
CA LYS A 143 -6.49 24.77 -0.59
C LYS A 143 -5.23 25.65 -0.66
N GLU A 144 -4.73 26.13 0.47
CA GLU A 144 -3.51 26.96 0.54
C GLU A 144 -2.27 26.16 0.11
N HIS A 145 -2.23 24.86 0.40
CA HIS A 145 -1.17 23.97 -0.09
C HIS A 145 -1.22 23.84 -1.62
N ILE A 146 -2.42 23.78 -2.20
CA ILE A 146 -2.63 23.74 -3.66
C ILE A 146 -2.24 25.09 -4.29
N GLU A 147 -2.69 26.20 -3.70
CA GLU A 147 -2.36 27.55 -4.14
C GLU A 147 -0.84 27.76 -4.16
N ALA A 148 -0.11 27.32 -3.12
CA ALA A 148 1.33 27.45 -3.05
C ALA A 148 2.07 26.79 -4.24
N LEU A 149 1.54 25.70 -4.79
CA LEU A 149 2.12 24.99 -5.94
C LEU A 149 1.74 25.63 -7.28
N LEU A 150 0.55 26.24 -7.35
CA LEU A 150 0.02 26.87 -8.58
C LEU A 150 0.37 28.36 -8.69
N LYS A 151 1.00 28.96 -7.68
CA LYS A 151 1.46 30.36 -7.70
C LYS A 151 2.31 30.64 -8.95
N THR A 152 1.92 31.68 -9.69
CA THR A 152 2.59 32.11 -10.92
C THR A 152 4.06 32.44 -10.65
N GLY A 153 4.95 31.79 -11.39
CA GLY A 153 6.39 31.98 -11.31
C GLY A 153 7.14 30.96 -12.17
N GLU A 154 8.46 31.08 -12.23
CA GLU A 154 9.33 30.21 -13.03
C GLU A 154 9.21 28.72 -12.66
N ASN A 155 8.84 28.42 -11.42
CA ASN A 155 8.71 27.06 -10.87
C ASN A 155 7.25 26.64 -10.64
N SER A 156 6.30 27.28 -11.32
CA SER A 156 4.86 27.02 -11.17
C SER A 156 4.47 25.64 -11.71
N TRP A 157 3.49 25.01 -11.04
CA TRP A 157 2.81 23.81 -11.52
C TRP A 157 1.55 24.21 -12.30
N SER A 158 1.25 23.50 -13.39
CA SER A 158 -0.09 23.49 -13.95
C SER A 158 -0.99 22.51 -13.18
N LEU A 159 -2.32 22.68 -13.29
CA LEU A 159 -3.26 21.74 -12.68
C LEU A 159 -3.07 20.30 -13.19
N ALA A 160 -2.80 20.12 -14.48
CA ALA A 160 -2.58 18.81 -15.08
C ALA A 160 -1.29 18.14 -14.54
N GLU A 161 -0.18 18.88 -14.49
CA GLU A 161 1.07 18.39 -13.89
C GLU A 161 0.89 18.06 -12.40
N LEU A 162 0.18 18.92 -11.66
CA LEU A 162 -0.05 18.71 -10.23
C LEU A 162 -0.90 17.46 -10.00
N VAL A 163 -2.00 17.27 -10.72
CA VAL A 163 -2.84 16.06 -10.58
C VAL A 163 -2.04 14.80 -10.92
N GLN A 164 -1.24 14.81 -11.98
CA GLN A 164 -0.36 13.67 -12.28
C GLN A 164 0.65 13.41 -11.14
N ALA A 165 1.23 14.47 -10.55
CA ALA A 165 2.13 14.34 -9.41
C ALA A 165 1.42 13.79 -8.17
N LEU A 166 0.19 14.23 -7.86
CA LEU A 166 -0.61 13.70 -6.74
C LEU A 166 -0.90 12.20 -6.92
N VAL A 167 -1.24 11.77 -8.15
CA VAL A 167 -1.44 10.36 -8.46
C VAL A 167 -0.14 9.56 -8.30
N LEU A 168 1.00 10.07 -8.79
CA LEU A 168 2.30 9.40 -8.61
C LEU A 168 2.67 9.28 -7.13
N LEU A 169 2.54 10.36 -6.35
CA LEU A 169 2.86 10.36 -4.92
C LEU A 169 2.03 9.31 -4.18
N THR A 170 0.70 9.38 -4.30
CA THR A 170 -0.21 8.45 -3.62
C THR A 170 -0.04 7.00 -4.08
N HIS A 171 0.22 6.79 -5.38
CA HIS A 171 0.54 5.47 -5.92
C HIS A 171 1.76 4.87 -5.23
N TYR A 172 2.88 5.60 -5.15
CA TYR A 172 4.11 5.06 -4.55
C TYR A 172 4.12 5.05 -3.02
N HIS A 173 3.29 5.87 -2.35
CA HIS A 173 3.01 5.68 -0.91
C HIS A 173 2.29 4.35 -0.67
N SER A 174 1.25 4.06 -1.46
CA SER A 174 0.50 2.80 -1.34
C SER A 174 1.30 1.58 -1.78
N LEU A 175 2.16 1.72 -2.80
CA LEU A 175 3.02 0.63 -3.24
C LEU A 175 4.10 0.32 -2.20
N ALA A 176 4.60 1.33 -1.47
CA ALA A 176 5.48 1.09 -0.31
C ALA A 176 4.76 0.25 0.76
N SER A 177 3.47 0.50 1.04
CA SER A 177 2.67 -0.38 1.91
C SER A 177 2.65 -1.82 1.39
N PHE A 178 2.45 -2.03 0.10
CA PHE A 178 2.46 -3.38 -0.49
C PHE A 178 3.83 -4.06 -0.36
N VAL A 179 4.93 -3.33 -0.63
CA VAL A 179 6.30 -3.83 -0.53
C VAL A 179 6.61 -4.34 0.88
N PHE A 180 6.34 -3.54 1.90
CA PHE A 180 6.58 -3.94 3.29
C PHE A 180 5.56 -4.97 3.78
N GLY A 181 4.29 -4.82 3.43
CA GLY A 181 3.21 -5.74 3.81
C GLY A 181 3.40 -7.16 3.29
N CYS A 182 3.88 -7.30 2.05
CA CYS A 182 4.21 -8.58 1.46
C CYS A 182 5.66 -9.02 1.69
N GLY A 183 6.48 -8.20 2.35
CA GLY A 183 7.89 -8.49 2.62
C GLY A 183 8.69 -8.74 1.35
N ILE A 184 8.51 -7.90 0.32
CA ILE A 184 9.15 -8.06 -0.99
C ILE A 184 10.67 -7.97 -0.85
N ASN A 185 11.38 -8.93 -1.44
CA ASN A 185 12.85 -8.96 -1.42
C ASN A 185 13.45 -7.98 -2.46
N PRO A 186 14.63 -7.39 -2.18
CA PRO A 186 15.40 -6.66 -3.19
C PRO A 186 15.67 -7.49 -4.44
N GLU A 187 15.85 -6.80 -5.57
CA GLU A 187 16.22 -7.41 -6.84
C GLU A 187 17.70 -7.81 -6.83
N GLU A 188 18.06 -8.94 -7.45
CA GLU A 188 19.42 -9.52 -7.42
C GLU A 188 20.50 -8.57 -8.00
N ASP A 189 20.12 -7.68 -8.91
CA ASP A 189 21.04 -6.73 -9.57
C ASP A 189 21.38 -5.49 -8.72
N GLN A 190 20.72 -5.26 -7.57
CA GLN A 190 21.00 -4.10 -6.72
C GLN A 190 22.33 -4.19 -5.95
N ASP A 191 22.98 -5.36 -5.99
CA ASP A 191 24.30 -5.59 -5.37
C ASP A 191 25.47 -5.24 -6.32
N GLY A 192 25.22 -5.06 -7.63
CA GLY A 192 26.26 -4.84 -8.65
C GLY A 192 26.72 -3.39 -8.83
N GLY A 193 26.16 -2.43 -8.10
CA GLY A 193 26.36 -0.98 -8.30
C GLY A 193 27.07 -0.24 -7.17
N GLN A 194 27.60 -0.94 -6.16
CA GLN A 194 28.37 -0.32 -5.06
C GLN A 194 29.84 -0.17 -5.43
N GLY A 195 30.13 0.79 -6.31
CA GLY A 195 31.47 1.33 -6.50
C GLY A 195 31.84 2.27 -5.34
N CYS A 196 32.95 1.95 -4.66
CA CYS A 196 33.59 2.66 -3.55
C CYS A 196 32.91 2.53 -2.18
N TRP A 197 33.36 1.58 -1.36
CA TRP A 197 34.17 1.75 -0.14
C TRP A 197 34.12 0.46 0.71
N PRO A 198 35.20 0.08 1.42
CA PRO A 198 35.31 -1.26 2.01
C PRO A 198 34.45 -1.41 3.27
N LEU A 199 33.59 -2.43 3.30
CA LEU A 199 33.03 -2.97 4.55
C LEU A 199 34.15 -3.70 5.32
N PRO A 200 34.27 -3.54 6.65
CA PRO A 200 35.10 -4.43 7.46
C PRO A 200 34.46 -5.82 7.51
N THR A 201 35.21 -6.81 7.06
CA THR A 201 34.92 -8.23 7.16
C THR A 201 34.99 -8.75 8.60
N HIS A 202 34.17 -9.78 8.85
CA HIS A 202 34.16 -10.75 9.97
C HIS A 202 33.38 -10.39 11.25
N SER A 203 32.32 -11.17 11.51
CA SER A 203 32.45 -12.26 12.50
C SER A 203 31.44 -13.37 12.26
N ASP A 204 31.95 -14.59 12.31
CA ASP A 204 31.31 -15.86 12.04
C ASP A 204 30.14 -16.17 12.97
N SER A 205 29.12 -16.84 12.44
CA SER A 205 28.17 -17.61 13.24
C SER A 205 27.74 -18.84 12.45
N SER A 206 28.43 -19.94 12.72
CA SER A 206 28.15 -21.28 12.20
C SER A 206 26.76 -21.77 12.62
N PRO A 207 26.09 -22.64 11.83
CA PRO A 207 24.85 -23.27 12.23
C PRO A 207 25.14 -24.43 13.19
N VAL A 208 24.58 -24.37 14.40
CA VAL A 208 24.58 -25.52 15.32
C VAL A 208 23.37 -26.40 14.97
N PHE A 209 23.66 -27.61 14.50
CA PHE A 209 22.72 -28.72 14.48
C PHE A 209 22.52 -29.20 15.93
N GLU A 210 21.27 -29.25 16.39
CA GLU A 210 20.89 -30.07 17.54
C GLU A 210 19.86 -31.12 17.12
N ASP A 211 20.21 -32.36 17.43
CA ASP A 211 19.48 -33.58 17.15
C ASP A 211 18.34 -33.81 18.16
N SER A 212 17.33 -34.56 17.72
CA SER A 212 16.10 -34.90 18.44
C SER A 212 16.30 -35.59 19.80
N MET A 213 15.39 -35.34 20.76
CA MET A 213 14.79 -36.46 21.52
C MET A 213 13.38 -36.18 22.09
N GLY A 214 12.56 -37.24 22.00
CA GLY A 214 11.11 -37.34 22.22
C GLY A 214 10.48 -36.77 23.50
N GLY A 215 9.25 -36.31 23.33
CA GLY A 215 8.31 -35.97 24.41
C GLY A 215 6.86 -36.10 23.96
N SER A 216 6.23 -37.22 24.35
CA SER A 216 4.79 -37.56 24.45
C SER A 216 3.75 -36.71 23.71
N GLY A 217 3.01 -37.37 22.82
CA GLY A 217 1.89 -36.82 22.07
C GLY A 217 0.73 -36.31 22.94
N VAL A 218 0.29 -35.10 22.62
CA VAL A 218 -1.08 -34.63 22.82
C VAL A 218 -1.62 -34.33 21.43
N LYS A 219 -2.76 -34.95 21.08
CA LYS A 219 -3.45 -34.72 19.81
C LYS A 219 -4.04 -33.30 19.75
N GLU A 220 -3.26 -32.32 19.30
CA GLU A 220 -3.77 -31.03 18.81
C GLU A 220 -4.29 -31.19 17.37
N GLY A 221 -5.44 -31.85 17.21
CA GLY A 221 -5.98 -32.20 15.89
C GLY A 221 -7.31 -31.56 15.52
N ALA A 222 -7.92 -30.72 16.37
CA ALA A 222 -9.33 -30.31 16.19
C ALA A 222 -9.65 -28.82 16.43
N LEU A 223 -8.66 -27.99 16.77
CA LEU A 223 -8.86 -26.56 17.12
C LEU A 223 -8.70 -25.54 15.96
N PRO A 224 -7.91 -25.76 14.89
CA PRO A 224 -7.61 -24.73 13.87
C PRO A 224 -8.80 -24.18 13.06
N CYS A 225 -9.83 -24.98 12.80
CA CYS A 225 -10.96 -24.53 11.96
C CYS A 225 -11.95 -23.61 12.68
N ARG A 226 -11.95 -23.62 14.01
CA ARG A 226 -13.03 -22.99 14.78
C ARG A 226 -13.07 -21.47 14.66
N GLU A 227 -11.92 -20.80 14.56
CA GLU A 227 -11.87 -19.33 14.40
C GLU A 227 -12.45 -18.89 13.05
N VAL A 228 -12.14 -19.62 11.98
CA VAL A 228 -12.67 -19.36 10.63
C VAL A 228 -14.17 -19.62 10.58
N GLU A 229 -14.63 -20.72 11.19
CA GLU A 229 -16.05 -21.06 11.30
C GLU A 229 -16.84 -20.01 12.09
N VAL A 230 -16.31 -19.53 13.22
CA VAL A 230 -16.93 -18.45 14.00
C VAL A 230 -17.02 -17.15 13.21
N LEU A 231 -15.99 -16.80 12.44
CA LEU A 231 -16.05 -15.64 11.54
C LEU A 231 -17.14 -15.80 10.47
N MET A 232 -17.24 -16.98 9.85
CA MET A 232 -18.29 -17.27 8.87
C MET A 232 -19.69 -17.22 9.48
N GLU A 233 -19.87 -17.73 10.70
CA GLU A 233 -21.13 -17.65 11.43
C GLU A 233 -21.51 -16.19 11.73
N ARG A 234 -20.57 -15.36 12.18
CA ARG A 234 -20.79 -13.92 12.36
C ARG A 234 -21.17 -13.22 11.05
N MET A 235 -20.50 -13.52 9.95
CA MET A 235 -20.84 -12.99 8.63
C MET A 235 -22.25 -13.38 8.19
N LYS A 236 -22.70 -14.59 8.54
CA LYS A 236 -24.06 -15.05 8.26
C LYS A 236 -25.09 -14.30 9.11
N LEU A 237 -24.87 -14.20 10.42
CA LEU A 237 -25.77 -13.49 11.34
C LEU A 237 -25.93 -12.02 10.98
N LEU A 238 -24.83 -11.33 10.64
CA LEU A 238 -24.89 -9.92 10.23
C LEU A 238 -25.68 -9.71 8.93
N ARG A 239 -25.65 -10.69 8.03
CA ARG A 239 -26.43 -10.66 6.78
C ARG A 239 -27.92 -10.86 7.06
N GLU A 240 -28.26 -11.76 7.98
CA GLU A 240 -29.63 -11.99 8.42
C GLU A 240 -30.18 -10.74 9.13
N SER A 241 -29.40 -10.12 10.03
CA SER A 241 -29.83 -8.90 10.72
C SER A 241 -30.03 -7.70 9.79
N GLN A 242 -29.22 -7.57 8.72
CA GLN A 242 -29.42 -6.53 7.71
C GLN A 242 -30.73 -6.73 6.90
N GLN A 243 -31.24 -7.96 6.80
CA GLN A 243 -32.48 -8.28 6.09
C GLN A 243 -33.73 -8.08 6.97
N GLU A 244 -33.57 -8.10 8.29
CA GLU A 244 -34.68 -8.02 9.26
C GLU A 244 -35.14 -6.57 9.60
N GLU A 245 -34.67 -5.55 8.86
CA GLU A 245 -35.08 -4.13 8.98
C GLU A 245 -34.95 -3.47 10.36
N GLU A 246 -34.24 -4.07 11.33
CA GLU A 246 -33.79 -3.36 12.55
C GLU A 246 -32.63 -2.41 12.20
N GLY A 247 -32.96 -1.28 11.59
CA GLY A 247 -31.99 -0.25 11.23
C GLY A 247 -31.37 0.41 12.46
N VAL A 248 -30.04 0.40 12.56
CA VAL A 248 -29.29 1.22 13.52
C VAL A 248 -29.54 2.70 13.21
N THR A 249 -29.83 3.50 14.24
CA THR A 249 -30.09 4.94 14.03
C THR A 249 -28.83 5.66 13.55
N GLN A 250 -28.98 6.77 12.82
CA GLN A 250 -27.84 7.54 12.33
C GLN A 250 -26.93 8.02 13.46
N GLU A 251 -27.50 8.52 14.57
CA GLU A 251 -26.74 8.95 15.76
C GLU A 251 -25.93 7.81 16.40
N GLU A 252 -26.49 6.60 16.41
CA GLU A 252 -25.77 5.42 16.89
C GLU A 252 -24.64 5.00 15.93
N MET A 253 -24.85 5.08 14.61
CA MET A 253 -23.79 4.83 13.62
C MET A 253 -22.63 5.82 13.77
N GLU A 254 -22.92 7.10 14.02
CA GLU A 254 -21.89 8.11 14.30
C GLU A 254 -21.11 7.78 15.58
N THR A 255 -21.81 7.35 16.62
CA THR A 255 -21.19 6.95 17.89
C THR A 255 -20.27 5.73 17.70
N ARG A 256 -20.73 4.71 16.96
CA ARG A 256 -19.94 3.52 16.64
C ARG A 256 -18.70 3.85 15.82
N PHE A 257 -18.79 4.81 14.90
CA PHE A 257 -17.60 5.31 14.18
C PHE A 257 -16.59 5.94 15.14
N GLU A 258 -17.02 6.84 16.03
CA GLU A 258 -16.11 7.48 17.01
C GLU A 258 -15.50 6.46 18.00
N MET A 259 -16.25 5.40 18.35
CA MET A 259 -15.72 4.27 19.10
C MET A 259 -14.61 3.53 18.33
N GLU A 260 -14.83 3.17 17.07
CA GLU A 260 -13.82 2.49 16.23
C GLU A 260 -12.58 3.37 16.03
N LYS A 261 -12.80 4.68 15.82
CA LYS A 261 -11.75 5.70 15.79
C LYS A 261 -10.90 5.66 17.07
N THR A 262 -11.56 5.58 18.22
CA THR A 262 -10.91 5.55 19.54
C THR A 262 -10.22 4.20 19.80
N GLU A 263 -10.84 3.08 19.43
CA GLU A 263 -10.23 1.75 19.57
C GLU A 263 -8.98 1.62 18.69
N SER A 264 -9.00 2.21 17.50
CA SER A 264 -7.82 2.30 16.63
C SER A 264 -6.62 2.90 17.37
N LEU A 265 -6.78 3.83 18.33
CA LEU A 265 -5.66 4.32 19.17
C LEU A 265 -4.99 3.22 19.98
N LEU A 266 -5.77 2.25 20.48
CA LEU A 266 -5.29 1.14 21.30
C LEU A 266 -4.57 0.08 20.48
N VAL A 267 -4.77 0.12 19.15
CA VAL A 267 -4.01 -0.63 18.16
C VAL A 267 -2.69 0.10 17.93
N ALA A 268 -1.75 -0.04 18.86
CA ALA A 268 -0.38 0.42 18.67
C ALA A 268 0.43 -0.67 17.94
N PRO A 269 1.18 -0.32 16.87
CA PRO A 269 2.26 -1.17 16.42
C PRO A 269 3.17 -1.40 17.63
N SER A 270 3.47 -2.65 17.99
CA SER A 270 4.35 -2.94 19.13
C SER A 270 5.64 -2.13 19.03
N ASP A 271 6.19 -1.68 20.16
CA ASP A 271 7.49 -1.00 20.27
C ASP A 271 8.62 -1.92 19.78
N LEU A 272 8.68 -2.12 18.47
CA LEU A 272 9.77 -2.79 17.79
C LEU A 272 10.88 -1.75 17.68
N VAL A 273 12.01 -2.09 18.26
CA VAL A 273 13.23 -1.29 18.37
C VAL A 273 13.45 -0.52 17.07
N ASP A 274 13.62 0.80 17.22
CA ASP A 274 13.95 1.72 16.15
C ASP A 274 15.35 1.37 15.63
N HIS A 275 15.43 0.40 14.71
CA HIS A 275 16.63 0.18 13.94
C HIS A 275 16.74 1.35 12.97
N SER A 276 17.30 2.46 13.45
CA SER A 276 17.79 3.56 12.64
C SER A 276 19.02 3.09 11.86
N LEU A 277 18.81 2.17 10.93
CA LEU A 277 19.68 2.08 9.77
C LEU A 277 19.47 3.41 9.07
N GLN A 278 20.47 4.30 9.12
CA GLN A 278 20.49 5.52 8.32
C GLN A 278 20.33 5.10 6.86
N SER A 279 19.08 5.08 6.40
CA SER A 279 18.78 4.67 5.05
C SER A 279 19.24 5.79 4.14
N ASN A 280 20.08 5.46 3.15
CA ASN A 280 20.58 6.39 2.15
C ASN A 280 19.47 7.14 1.39
N VAL A 281 18.21 6.77 1.60
CA VAL A 281 17.01 7.39 1.04
C VAL A 281 16.55 8.66 1.76
N LEU A 282 17.02 8.92 2.99
CA LEU A 282 16.59 10.09 3.77
C LEU A 282 17.01 11.42 3.15
N CYS A 283 18.01 11.43 2.26
CA CYS A 283 18.41 12.63 1.54
C CYS A 283 17.35 13.15 0.56
N PHE A 284 16.30 12.36 0.27
CA PHE A 284 15.21 12.72 -0.65
C PHE A 284 13.98 13.33 0.02
N VAL A 285 13.99 13.53 1.35
CA VAL A 285 12.84 14.05 2.12
C VAL A 285 13.26 15.18 3.05
N GLU A 286 12.35 16.12 3.32
CA GLU A 286 12.46 17.02 4.49
C GLU A 286 11.50 16.54 5.59
N ASP A 287 11.77 16.88 6.85
CA ASP A 287 11.04 16.38 8.02
C ASP A 287 10.89 14.84 8.03
N PRO A 288 12.00 14.08 8.11
CA PRO A 288 11.97 12.61 8.08
C PRO A 288 11.19 12.02 9.26
N GLU A 289 11.14 12.72 10.39
CA GLU A 289 10.40 12.30 11.59
C GLU A 289 8.88 12.53 11.48
N PHE A 290 8.40 13.22 10.44
CA PHE A 290 6.97 13.40 10.24
C PHE A 290 6.33 12.07 9.83
N GLY A 291 5.76 11.39 10.82
CA GLY A 291 5.00 10.16 10.62
C GLY A 291 3.49 10.34 10.76
N TYR A 292 2.76 9.25 10.56
CA TYR A 292 1.34 9.22 10.86
C TYR A 292 1.09 9.58 12.35
N LYS A 293 0.00 10.27 12.60
CA LYS A 293 -0.52 10.48 13.96
C LYS A 293 -2.00 10.13 13.90
N ASP A 294 -2.47 9.40 14.90
CA ASP A 294 -3.88 9.02 14.94
C ASP A 294 -4.78 10.26 14.82
N PHE A 295 -5.67 10.20 13.82
CA PHE A 295 -6.65 11.24 13.51
C PHE A 295 -7.49 11.67 14.74
N THR A 296 -7.56 10.79 15.74
CA THR A 296 -8.40 10.88 16.94
C THR A 296 -7.75 11.57 18.13
N ARG A 297 -6.43 11.81 18.12
CA ARG A 297 -5.76 12.47 19.25
C ARG A 297 -6.20 13.93 19.32
N ARG A 298 -7.05 14.27 20.32
CA ARG A 298 -7.54 15.63 20.56
C ARG A 298 -6.36 16.62 20.61
N GLY A 299 -6.39 17.63 19.73
CA GLY A 299 -5.38 18.67 19.56
C GLY A 299 -5.59 19.44 18.25
N GLU A 300 -4.73 20.41 17.93
CA GLU A 300 -4.81 21.26 16.72
C GLU A 300 -4.77 20.47 15.39
N GLN A 301 -4.41 19.18 15.41
CA GLN A 301 -4.27 18.33 14.22
C GLN A 301 -5.38 17.28 14.04
N ALA A 302 -6.46 17.35 14.81
CA ALA A 302 -7.64 16.51 14.64
C ALA A 302 -8.77 17.32 13.97
N PRO A 303 -8.77 17.48 12.63
CA PRO A 303 -9.87 18.14 11.94
C PRO A 303 -11.17 17.34 12.11
N PRO A 304 -12.34 17.93 11.80
CA PRO A 304 -13.60 17.19 11.84
C PRO A 304 -13.53 15.94 10.96
N THR A 305 -14.18 14.89 11.43
CA THR A 305 -14.41 13.65 10.67
C THR A 305 -14.91 13.99 9.26
N PHE A 306 -14.27 13.42 8.24
CA PHE A 306 -14.66 13.63 6.85
C PHE A 306 -15.78 12.67 6.49
N ARG A 307 -16.99 13.19 6.24
CA ARG A 307 -18.10 12.40 5.72
C ARG A 307 -17.84 12.10 4.24
N ALA A 308 -17.82 10.83 3.88
CA ALA A 308 -17.53 10.39 2.51
C ALA A 308 -18.48 11.03 1.48
N GLN A 309 -19.76 11.21 1.86
CA GLN A 309 -20.80 11.82 1.04
C GLN A 309 -20.51 13.29 0.67
N ASP A 310 -19.71 14.01 1.46
CA ASP A 310 -19.35 15.40 1.15
C ASP A 310 -18.39 15.48 -0.06
N TYR A 311 -17.64 14.40 -0.34
CA TYR A 311 -16.72 14.33 -1.48
C TYR A 311 -16.35 12.86 -1.80
N THR A 312 -17.19 12.18 -2.57
CA THR A 312 -16.98 10.79 -3.00
C THR A 312 -16.05 10.68 -4.22
N TRP A 313 -15.46 9.50 -4.42
CA TRP A 313 -14.73 9.20 -5.66
C TRP A 313 -15.66 9.25 -6.87
N GLU A 314 -16.81 8.60 -6.79
CA GLU A 314 -17.76 8.44 -7.90
C GLU A 314 -18.34 9.78 -8.39
N ASP A 315 -18.77 10.65 -7.48
CA ASP A 315 -19.43 11.89 -7.87
C ASP A 315 -18.44 13.03 -8.15
N HIS A 316 -17.29 13.05 -7.46
CA HIS A 316 -16.38 14.20 -7.47
C HIS A 316 -14.97 13.85 -7.95
N GLY A 317 -14.30 12.91 -7.28
CA GLY A 317 -12.88 12.61 -7.50
C GLY A 317 -12.56 12.14 -8.91
N TYR A 318 -13.34 11.18 -9.41
CA TYR A 318 -13.22 10.64 -10.76
C TYR A 318 -13.38 11.72 -11.83
N SER A 319 -14.45 12.51 -11.73
CA SER A 319 -14.76 13.59 -12.67
C SER A 319 -13.65 14.65 -12.71
N LEU A 320 -13.12 15.05 -11.54
CA LEU A 320 -12.03 16.01 -11.47
C LEU A 320 -10.75 15.49 -12.13
N ILE A 321 -10.35 14.25 -11.82
CA ILE A 321 -9.16 13.65 -12.43
C ILE A 321 -9.34 13.52 -13.95
N ASN A 322 -10.47 12.98 -14.40
CA ASN A 322 -10.69 12.75 -15.83
C ASN A 322 -10.69 14.07 -16.64
N ARG A 323 -11.09 15.18 -16.02
CA ARG A 323 -11.01 16.51 -16.63
C ARG A 323 -9.58 17.06 -16.72
N LEU A 324 -8.73 16.80 -15.73
CA LEU A 324 -7.39 17.41 -15.61
C LEU A 324 -6.25 16.52 -16.13
N TYR A 325 -6.43 15.21 -16.10
CA TYR A 325 -5.52 14.21 -16.62
C TYR A 325 -6.37 13.05 -17.19
N PRO A 326 -6.80 13.16 -18.46
CA PRO A 326 -7.58 12.12 -19.13
C PRO A 326 -6.88 10.76 -19.11
N ASP A 327 -7.65 9.69 -19.27
CA ASP A 327 -7.22 8.28 -19.24
C ASP A 327 -6.81 7.73 -17.85
N VAL A 328 -6.12 8.52 -17.00
CA VAL A 328 -5.76 8.02 -15.65
C VAL A 328 -6.98 7.86 -14.76
N GLY A 329 -7.99 8.72 -14.92
CA GLY A 329 -9.23 8.65 -14.13
C GLY A 329 -9.92 7.30 -14.32
N GLN A 330 -10.05 6.86 -15.58
CA GLN A 330 -10.62 5.56 -15.91
C GLN A 330 -9.78 4.39 -15.36
N LEU A 331 -8.46 4.42 -15.53
CA LEU A 331 -7.61 3.34 -15.01
C LEU A 331 -7.62 3.24 -13.48
N LEU A 332 -7.67 4.39 -12.77
CA LEU A 332 -7.80 4.39 -11.31
C LEU A 332 -9.17 3.85 -10.87
N ASP A 333 -10.24 4.24 -11.55
CA ASP A 333 -11.58 3.73 -11.26
C ASP A 333 -11.67 2.21 -11.47
N GLU A 334 -11.20 1.72 -12.63
CA GLU A 334 -11.10 0.29 -12.93
C GLU A 334 -10.26 -0.45 -11.87
N LYS A 335 -9.13 0.13 -11.43
CA LYS A 335 -8.26 -0.46 -10.41
C LYS A 335 -8.94 -0.55 -9.05
N PHE A 336 -9.62 0.50 -8.60
CA PHE A 336 -10.39 0.50 -7.35
C PHE A 336 -11.53 -0.52 -7.41
N GLN A 337 -12.30 -0.55 -8.51
CA GLN A 337 -13.42 -1.48 -8.67
C GLN A 337 -12.96 -2.95 -8.75
N VAL A 338 -11.87 -3.23 -9.47
CA VAL A 338 -11.35 -4.60 -9.59
C VAL A 338 -10.95 -5.14 -8.23
N VAL A 339 -10.19 -4.40 -7.43
CA VAL A 339 -9.79 -4.90 -6.11
C VAL A 339 -10.97 -4.96 -5.14
N TYR A 340 -11.86 -3.97 -5.18
CA TYR A 340 -12.97 -3.89 -4.25
C TYR A 340 -13.91 -5.07 -4.45
N ASN A 341 -14.12 -5.49 -5.70
CA ASN A 341 -14.98 -6.60 -6.08
C ASN A 341 -14.26 -7.95 -6.21
N LEU A 342 -12.92 -7.99 -6.12
CA LEU A 342 -12.14 -9.21 -6.25
C LEU A 342 -12.59 -10.22 -5.18
N THR A 343 -13.04 -11.39 -5.63
CA THR A 343 -13.40 -12.50 -4.76
C THR A 343 -13.21 -13.82 -5.49
N TYR A 344 -12.73 -14.81 -4.76
CA TYR A 344 -12.72 -16.21 -5.21
C TYR A 344 -13.86 -17.01 -4.59
N ASN A 345 -14.73 -16.34 -3.82
CA ASN A 345 -15.76 -16.93 -2.99
C ASN A 345 -15.21 -18.02 -2.06
N THR A 346 -14.02 -17.75 -1.51
CA THR A 346 -13.32 -18.64 -0.58
C THR A 346 -12.94 -17.89 0.68
N ILE A 347 -12.89 -18.62 1.79
CA ILE A 347 -12.30 -18.16 3.05
C ILE A 347 -11.48 -19.31 3.65
N ALA A 348 -10.16 -19.15 3.70
CA ALA A 348 -9.21 -20.21 4.05
C ALA A 348 -9.41 -21.50 3.22
N MET A 349 -9.94 -22.55 3.85
CA MET A 349 -10.25 -23.84 3.24
C MET A 349 -11.67 -23.95 2.70
N HIS A 350 -12.57 -23.02 3.04
CA HIS A 350 -13.97 -23.08 2.64
C HIS A 350 -14.19 -22.40 1.28
N CYS A 351 -15.10 -22.98 0.49
CA CYS A 351 -15.51 -22.49 -0.82
C CYS A 351 -17.00 -22.15 -0.84
N GLY A 352 -17.43 -21.32 -1.77
CA GLY A 352 -18.84 -20.89 -1.91
C GLY A 352 -19.27 -19.86 -0.86
N VAL A 353 -18.32 -19.10 -0.30
CA VAL A 353 -18.58 -18.10 0.75
C VAL A 353 -18.51 -16.70 0.15
N ASP A 354 -19.57 -15.91 0.33
CA ASP A 354 -19.55 -14.50 -0.06
C ASP A 354 -18.79 -13.66 0.97
N THR A 355 -17.65 -13.13 0.56
CA THR A 355 -16.72 -12.35 1.39
C THR A 355 -16.93 -10.84 1.33
N SER A 356 -17.99 -10.36 0.65
CA SER A 356 -18.25 -8.92 0.45
C SER A 356 -18.23 -8.11 1.74
N MET A 357 -18.90 -8.57 2.79
CA MET A 357 -18.92 -7.89 4.09
C MET A 357 -17.54 -7.76 4.73
N LEU A 358 -16.74 -8.83 4.66
CA LEU A 358 -15.38 -8.84 5.20
C LEU A 358 -14.46 -7.89 4.43
N ARG A 359 -14.54 -7.90 3.09
CA ARG A 359 -13.77 -6.98 2.24
C ARG A 359 -14.17 -5.52 2.47
N ARG A 360 -15.47 -5.25 2.59
CA ARG A 360 -16.01 -3.91 2.92
C ARG A 360 -15.55 -3.44 4.30
N ALA A 361 -15.52 -4.31 5.30
CA ALA A 361 -15.01 -3.98 6.63
C ALA A 361 -13.53 -3.61 6.62
N ILE A 362 -12.69 -4.33 5.85
CA ILE A 362 -11.26 -4.00 5.67
C ILE A 362 -11.12 -2.62 5.02
N TRP A 363 -11.84 -2.37 3.92
CA TRP A 363 -11.80 -1.10 3.20
C TRP A 363 -12.22 0.08 4.10
N ASN A 364 -13.35 -0.06 4.78
CA ASN A 364 -13.91 0.97 5.64
C ASN A 364 -13.08 1.19 6.91
N TYR A 365 -12.40 0.15 7.41
CA TYR A 365 -11.45 0.30 8.51
C TYR A 365 -10.23 1.12 8.10
N VAL A 366 -9.65 0.87 6.91
CA VAL A 366 -8.54 1.69 6.39
C VAL A 366 -8.99 3.15 6.25
N HIS A 367 -10.16 3.39 5.66
CA HIS A 367 -10.73 4.73 5.54
C HIS A 367 -11.00 5.40 6.91
N CYS A 368 -11.47 4.64 7.90
CA CYS A 368 -11.65 5.11 9.28
C CYS A 368 -10.33 5.55 9.92
N VAL A 369 -9.24 4.80 9.71
CA VAL A 369 -7.88 5.16 10.16
C VAL A 369 -7.45 6.52 9.58
N PHE A 370 -7.86 6.83 8.35
CA PHE A 370 -7.61 8.14 7.72
C PHE A 370 -8.69 9.20 8.00
N GLY A 371 -9.67 8.92 8.86
CA GLY A 371 -10.70 9.88 9.29
C GLY A 371 -11.89 10.04 8.33
N ILE A 372 -12.11 9.06 7.44
CA ILE A 372 -13.23 9.03 6.49
C ILE A 372 -14.36 8.14 7.05
N ARG A 373 -15.56 8.70 7.16
CA ARG A 373 -16.77 8.03 7.63
C ARG A 373 -17.79 7.84 6.50
N TYR A 374 -18.31 6.63 6.37
CA TYR A 374 -19.48 6.33 5.53
C TYR A 374 -20.74 6.34 6.39
N ASP A 375 -21.66 7.27 6.13
CA ASP A 375 -22.89 7.40 6.93
C ASP A 375 -23.88 6.23 6.79
N ASP A 376 -23.77 5.43 5.73
CA ASP A 376 -24.57 4.24 5.44
C ASP A 376 -23.94 2.93 5.92
N TYR A 377 -22.84 3.01 6.69
CA TYR A 377 -22.10 1.85 7.17
C TYR A 377 -22.08 1.73 8.69
N ASP A 378 -22.47 0.55 9.19
CA ASP A 378 -22.35 0.22 10.61
C ASP A 378 -20.91 -0.18 10.96
N TYR A 379 -20.16 0.75 11.56
CA TYR A 379 -18.79 0.49 12.04
C TYR A 379 -18.71 -0.53 13.18
N GLY A 380 -19.85 -0.96 13.76
CA GLY A 380 -19.90 -2.14 14.62
C GLY A 380 -19.51 -3.43 13.89
N GLU A 381 -19.72 -3.52 12.57
CA GLU A 381 -19.30 -4.66 11.74
C GLU A 381 -17.78 -4.85 11.76
N VAL A 382 -17.00 -3.76 11.82
CA VAL A 382 -15.53 -3.81 11.87
C VAL A 382 -15.06 -4.60 13.09
N ASN A 383 -15.65 -4.35 14.26
CA ASN A 383 -15.31 -5.05 15.50
C ASN A 383 -15.72 -6.52 15.50
N GLN A 384 -16.80 -6.85 14.80
CA GLN A 384 -17.31 -8.21 14.74
C GLN A 384 -16.52 -9.07 13.75
N LEU A 385 -16.03 -8.47 12.67
CA LEU A 385 -15.37 -9.17 11.55
C LEU A 385 -13.84 -9.12 11.58
N LEU A 386 -13.23 -8.03 12.06
CA LEU A 386 -11.77 -7.85 12.05
C LEU A 386 -11.17 -8.15 13.42
N GLU A 387 -10.43 -9.27 13.50
CA GLU A 387 -9.68 -9.60 14.71
C GLU A 387 -8.61 -8.56 15.04
N ARG A 388 -8.24 -8.46 16.32
CA ARG A 388 -7.26 -7.49 16.81
C ARG A 388 -5.92 -7.55 16.05
N ASN A 389 -5.39 -8.75 15.79
CA ASN A 389 -4.10 -8.90 15.09
C ASN A 389 -4.19 -8.41 13.64
N LEU A 390 -5.33 -8.60 12.98
CA LEU A 390 -5.57 -8.07 11.64
C LEU A 390 -5.67 -6.54 11.66
N LYS A 391 -6.36 -5.95 12.64
CA LYS A 391 -6.37 -4.48 12.83
C LYS A 391 -4.96 -3.92 13.04
N VAL A 392 -4.15 -4.56 13.91
CA VAL A 392 -2.73 -4.21 14.13
C VAL A 392 -1.95 -4.27 12.83
N TYR A 393 -2.09 -5.36 12.07
CA TYR A 393 -1.41 -5.52 10.79
C TYR A 393 -1.82 -4.44 9.79
N ILE A 394 -3.13 -4.25 9.55
CA ILE A 394 -3.65 -3.24 8.61
C ILE A 394 -3.15 -1.85 8.98
N LYS A 395 -3.26 -1.45 10.25
CA LYS A 395 -2.81 -0.13 10.69
C LYS A 395 -1.30 0.04 10.55
N THR A 396 -0.52 -0.99 10.88
CA THR A 396 0.95 -0.97 10.70
C THR A 396 1.30 -0.77 9.24
N VAL A 397 0.76 -1.59 8.34
CA VAL A 397 1.08 -1.53 6.90
C VAL A 397 0.57 -0.23 6.25
N ALA A 398 -0.57 0.30 6.67
CA ALA A 398 -1.13 1.54 6.10
C ALA A 398 -0.41 2.81 6.60
N CYS A 399 0.03 2.84 7.87
CA CYS A 399 0.51 4.06 8.52
C CYS A 399 2.03 4.10 8.76
N TYR A 400 2.61 2.93 9.03
CA TYR A 400 4.03 2.74 9.39
C TYR A 400 4.59 1.49 8.69
N PRO A 401 4.48 1.40 7.34
CA PRO A 401 4.85 0.19 6.61
C PRO A 401 6.27 -0.28 6.90
N GLU A 402 7.21 0.65 7.13
CA GLU A 402 8.60 0.36 7.52
C GLU A 402 8.76 -0.46 8.81
N LYS A 403 7.73 -0.51 9.68
CA LYS A 403 7.70 -1.30 10.91
C LYS A 403 7.09 -2.70 10.72
N THR A 404 6.72 -3.07 9.50
CA THR A 404 6.13 -4.37 9.20
C THR A 404 7.17 -5.47 9.34
N THR A 405 6.90 -6.48 10.15
CA THR A 405 7.78 -7.63 10.33
C THR A 405 7.08 -8.93 10.00
N LYS A 406 7.87 -9.98 9.71
CA LYS A 406 7.36 -11.35 9.50
C LYS A 406 6.52 -11.83 10.67
N ARG A 407 6.87 -11.45 11.91
CA ARG A 407 6.10 -11.76 13.11
C ARG A 407 4.68 -11.21 13.03
N VAL A 408 4.52 -9.91 12.77
CA VAL A 408 3.19 -9.29 12.63
C VAL A 408 2.40 -9.95 11.49
N TYR A 409 3.06 -10.23 10.37
CA TYR A 409 2.44 -10.93 9.23
C TYR A 409 1.92 -12.34 9.57
N THR A 410 2.68 -13.12 10.35
CA THR A 410 2.29 -14.48 10.75
C THR A 410 1.23 -14.53 11.87
N GLN A 411 1.06 -13.44 12.63
CA GLN A 411 0.21 -13.46 13.83
C GLN A 411 -1.29 -13.38 13.53
N PHE A 412 -1.70 -12.69 12.47
CA PHE A 412 -3.09 -12.59 12.03
C PHE A 412 -3.43 -13.70 11.04
N TRP A 413 -4.70 -14.11 11.01
CA TRP A 413 -5.25 -15.07 10.05
C TRP A 413 -4.33 -16.27 9.81
N ARG A 414 -3.98 -16.97 10.91
CA ARG A 414 -3.00 -18.07 10.90
C ARG A 414 -3.41 -19.24 10.02
N HIS A 415 -4.71 -19.40 9.80
CA HIS A 415 -5.30 -20.50 9.04
C HIS A 415 -5.65 -20.11 7.60
N PHE A 416 -5.43 -18.85 7.21
CA PHE A 416 -5.69 -18.37 5.85
C PHE A 416 -4.45 -18.55 4.98
N LYS A 417 -4.68 -18.65 3.67
CA LYS A 417 -3.62 -18.80 2.66
C LYS A 417 -2.82 -17.51 2.52
N HIS A 418 -1.56 -17.62 2.11
CA HIS A 418 -0.75 -16.45 1.82
C HIS A 418 -1.34 -15.60 0.69
N SER A 419 -2.01 -16.21 -0.30
CA SER A 419 -2.76 -15.47 -1.33
C SER A 419 -3.86 -14.59 -0.73
N GLU A 420 -4.56 -15.04 0.31
CA GLU A 420 -5.58 -14.21 0.97
C GLU A 420 -4.95 -13.06 1.75
N LYS A 421 -3.75 -13.25 2.32
CA LYS A 421 -2.98 -12.17 2.93
C LYS A 421 -2.47 -11.16 1.89
N VAL A 422 -2.08 -11.60 0.70
CA VAL A 422 -1.75 -10.69 -0.41
C VAL A 422 -3.00 -9.92 -0.84
N HIS A 423 -4.16 -10.58 -0.93
CA HIS A 423 -5.43 -9.92 -1.23
C HIS A 423 -5.77 -8.80 -0.22
N ILE A 424 -5.53 -9.00 1.09
CA ILE A 424 -5.67 -7.91 2.09
C ILE A 424 -4.75 -6.73 1.76
N ASN A 425 -3.49 -6.99 1.38
CA ASN A 425 -2.57 -5.93 0.99
C ASN A 425 -3.05 -5.17 -0.25
N LEU A 426 -3.72 -5.84 -1.20
CA LEU A 426 -4.34 -5.17 -2.35
C LEU A 426 -5.49 -4.25 -1.92
N LEU A 427 -6.40 -4.73 -1.07
CA LEU A 427 -7.48 -3.89 -0.53
C LEU A 427 -6.91 -2.68 0.24
N LEU A 428 -5.90 -2.93 1.08
CA LEU A 428 -5.27 -1.90 1.89
C LEU A 428 -4.58 -0.83 1.05
N LEU A 429 -3.80 -1.23 0.04
CA LEU A 429 -3.05 -0.28 -0.77
C LEU A 429 -4.01 0.64 -1.55
N GLU A 430 -5.09 0.08 -2.09
CA GLU A 430 -6.06 0.83 -2.88
C GLU A 430 -6.96 1.73 -2.03
N ALA A 431 -7.44 1.24 -0.87
CA ALA A 431 -8.18 2.06 0.08
C ALA A 431 -7.31 3.22 0.60
N ARG A 432 -6.03 2.96 0.91
CA ARG A 432 -5.09 4.00 1.33
C ARG A 432 -4.88 5.05 0.22
N MET A 433 -4.67 4.60 -1.02
CA MET A 433 -4.48 5.48 -2.17
C MET A 433 -5.73 6.35 -2.41
N GLN A 434 -6.91 5.75 -2.37
CA GLN A 434 -8.18 6.46 -2.55
C GLN A 434 -8.39 7.52 -1.45
N ALA A 435 -8.18 7.17 -0.18
CA ALA A 435 -8.31 8.12 0.93
C ALA A 435 -7.40 9.35 0.75
N ALA A 436 -6.12 9.14 0.44
CA ALA A 436 -5.17 10.23 0.23
C ALA A 436 -5.53 11.11 -0.98
N LEU A 437 -5.96 10.49 -2.08
CA LEU A 437 -6.43 11.21 -3.26
C LEU A 437 -7.68 12.04 -2.97
N LEU A 438 -8.68 11.50 -2.26
CA LEU A 438 -9.91 12.23 -1.96
C LEU A 438 -9.62 13.52 -1.18
N TYR A 439 -8.74 13.48 -0.17
CA TYR A 439 -8.36 14.70 0.55
C TYR A 439 -7.67 15.74 -0.34
N ALA A 440 -6.73 15.31 -1.19
CA ALA A 440 -6.02 16.23 -2.08
C ALA A 440 -6.92 16.78 -3.18
N LEU A 441 -7.74 15.95 -3.81
CA LEU A 441 -8.70 16.36 -4.85
C LEU A 441 -9.76 17.29 -4.29
N ARG A 442 -10.25 17.05 -3.07
CA ARG A 442 -11.15 17.99 -2.37
C ARG A 442 -10.49 19.35 -2.18
N ALA A 443 -9.20 19.40 -1.83
CA ALA A 443 -8.46 20.65 -1.73
C ALA A 443 -8.27 21.33 -3.09
N VAL A 444 -8.05 20.56 -4.17
CA VAL A 444 -7.99 21.09 -5.55
C VAL A 444 -9.35 21.67 -5.95
N THR A 445 -10.45 20.97 -5.71
CA THR A 445 -11.81 21.49 -5.97
C THR A 445 -12.05 22.81 -5.24
N ARG A 446 -11.72 22.88 -3.94
CA ARG A 446 -11.84 24.10 -3.12
C ARG A 446 -10.93 25.25 -3.54
N TYR A 447 -9.86 24.98 -4.29
CA TYR A 447 -9.02 26.01 -4.89
C TYR A 447 -9.62 26.53 -6.19
N MET A 448 -10.26 25.64 -6.98
CA MET A 448 -10.87 26.00 -8.26
C MET A 448 -12.21 26.75 -8.13
N THR A 449 -12.88 26.61 -6.99
CA THR A 449 -14.11 27.32 -6.62
C THR A 449 -13.80 28.49 -5.70
#